data_AF-A0A0S4MM64-F1
#
_entry.id   AF-A0A0S4MM64-F1
#
_cell.length_a   1.000
_cell.length_b   1.000
_cell.length_c   1.000
_cell.angle_alpha   90.00
_cell.angle_beta   90.00
_cell.angle_gamma   90.00
#
_symmetry.space_group_name_H-M   'P 1'
#
loop_
_entity.id
_entity.type
_entity.pdbx_description
1 polymer ?
#
loop_
_entity_poly.entity_id
_entity_poly.type
_entity_poly.pdbx_seq_one_letter_code
_entity_poly.pdbx_strand_id
1 'polypeptide(L)'
;MRSKYKVVGMVSGVFENVRLSFFGVGIVEFVTIKQSMLRRRKALLVALAYTLVLCGVVHYFVNPVQPTAYMDEVFHEEQTISYLHGEWQKWNPKITTPPGLYVLTTFLWKVLPFRACVENFRFLNCFIGGANFILLAELTQSILTALTISTLPVLFFTAILFYTDQLSLLALLLTLHAQRSTLSSLVLLFGCFACFVRQTNVVWLAFMIGQEAVQRLARTQSFARKTPLQWCIYLIKHPGHIVISCFKAALLDAPHHTATVVLFATFVIVFNQGDIVLGDRSAHKPTLHVPQIFYLFVFCALHTPTAFLRYLYTTLYVPRRLSLITLIWITLLLFLTVVAIDRFTVEHPYLLADNRHYTFYLWSRLFRRYKSFRYTLAPVYLICGDYVCRGLRGGSVSEFLTSLGYLVAIALVLVPAGLVEPRYFIAPYVVWRLTRPRIREERSYPVVEVAMNAFINAVTVHIFAFYPFRWLSQPFTWQRFMW
;
A
#
# COMPACT_ATOMS: atom_id res chain seq x y z
N MET A 1 3.61 -6.90 80.98
CA MET A 1 4.12 -5.81 80.12
C MET A 1 5.41 -6.25 79.44
N ARG A 2 5.41 -6.48 78.11
CA ARG A 2 6.55 -6.35 77.18
C ARG A 2 6.14 -6.95 75.82
N SER A 3 5.38 -6.16 75.06
CA SER A 3 5.10 -6.38 73.63
C SER A 3 5.23 -5.05 72.90
N LYS A 4 6.46 -4.59 72.75
CA LYS A 4 6.86 -3.54 71.80
C LYS A 4 8.32 -3.86 71.47
N TYR A 5 8.59 -4.29 70.24
CA TYR A 5 9.87 -4.27 69.49
C TYR A 5 9.85 -5.37 68.42
N LYS A 6 8.93 -5.27 67.45
CA LYS A 6 8.96 -6.07 66.22
C LYS A 6 8.19 -5.41 65.08
N VAL A 7 8.49 -4.14 64.79
CA VAL A 7 7.88 -3.41 63.64
C VAL A 7 8.90 -2.65 62.78
N VAL A 8 10.18 -2.56 63.16
CA VAL A 8 11.15 -1.73 62.39
C VAL A 8 11.88 -2.50 61.27
N GLY A 9 11.81 -3.84 61.22
CA GLY A 9 12.52 -4.65 60.21
C GLY A 9 11.75 -4.96 58.92
N MET A 10 10.45 -4.67 58.84
CA MET A 10 9.61 -5.09 57.69
C MET A 10 9.32 -3.94 56.72
N VAL A 11 9.70 -2.71 57.06
CA VAL A 11 9.49 -1.52 56.22
C VAL A 11 10.70 -1.26 55.30
N SER A 12 11.94 -1.62 55.69
CA SER A 12 13.12 -1.37 54.84
C SER A 12 13.18 -2.27 53.60
N GLY A 13 12.79 -3.54 53.69
CA GLY A 13 12.80 -4.48 52.55
C GLY A 13 11.71 -4.23 51.49
N VAL A 14 10.64 -3.51 51.85
CA VAL A 14 9.60 -3.11 50.88
C VAL A 14 10.05 -1.87 50.10
N PHE A 15 10.74 -0.92 50.75
CA PHE A 15 11.30 0.25 50.06
C PHE A 15 12.50 -0.09 49.15
N GLU A 16 13.31 -1.10 49.46
CA GLU A 16 14.37 -1.59 48.57
C GLU A 16 13.82 -2.32 47.34
N ASN A 17 12.80 -3.16 47.49
CA ASN A 17 12.14 -3.82 46.36
C ASN A 17 11.36 -2.86 45.46
N VAL A 18 10.76 -1.81 46.03
CA VAL A 18 10.12 -0.73 45.26
C VAL A 18 11.19 0.14 44.57
N ARG A 19 12.32 0.46 45.22
CA ARG A 19 13.41 1.15 44.52
C ARG A 19 14.01 0.32 43.39
N LEU A 20 14.24 -0.98 43.58
CA LEU A 20 14.76 -1.87 42.53
C LEU A 20 13.76 -2.04 41.36
N SER A 21 12.45 -2.03 41.60
CA SER A 21 11.45 -2.06 40.53
C SER A 21 11.36 -0.73 39.78
N PHE A 22 11.46 0.41 40.45
CA PHE A 22 11.54 1.73 39.80
C PHE A 22 12.84 1.93 39.00
N PHE A 23 13.98 1.47 39.51
CA PHE A 23 15.25 1.46 38.77
C PHE A 23 15.20 0.47 37.60
N GLY A 24 14.59 -0.71 37.76
CA GLY A 24 14.41 -1.69 36.69
C GLY A 24 13.49 -1.18 35.56
N VAL A 25 12.39 -0.52 35.89
CA VAL A 25 11.49 0.13 34.92
C VAL A 25 12.18 1.30 34.23
N GLY A 26 12.90 2.14 34.96
CA GLY A 26 13.67 3.25 34.39
C GLY A 26 14.79 2.79 33.46
N ILE A 27 15.46 1.68 33.77
CA ILE A 27 16.49 1.08 32.90
C ILE A 27 15.85 0.48 31.65
N VAL A 28 14.71 -0.22 31.76
CA VAL A 28 14.00 -0.78 30.60
C VAL A 28 13.46 0.33 29.69
N GLU A 29 12.89 1.39 30.25
CA GLU A 29 12.45 2.57 29.48
C GLU A 29 13.64 3.26 28.81
N PHE A 30 14.74 3.49 29.54
CA PHE A 30 15.96 4.10 28.99
C PHE A 30 16.59 3.26 27.88
N VAL A 31 16.67 1.93 28.05
CA VAL A 31 17.17 1.00 27.03
C VAL A 31 16.25 1.01 25.81
N THR A 32 14.93 1.04 26.01
CA THR A 32 13.93 1.11 24.93
C THR A 32 14.03 2.42 24.14
N ILE A 33 14.17 3.55 24.84
CA ILE A 33 14.39 4.88 24.25
C ILE A 33 15.70 4.89 23.45
N LYS A 34 16.80 4.40 24.04
CA LYS A 34 18.11 4.35 23.37
C LYS A 34 18.10 3.46 22.13
N GLN A 35 17.46 2.29 22.20
CA GLN A 35 17.27 1.40 21.05
C GLN A 35 16.41 2.04 19.96
N SER A 36 15.33 2.72 20.34
CA SER A 36 14.47 3.46 19.40
C SER A 36 15.24 4.59 18.70
N MET A 37 16.00 5.40 19.46
CA MET A 37 16.83 6.47 18.91
C MET A 37 17.90 5.93 17.96
N LEU A 38 18.59 4.84 18.32
CA LEU A 38 19.60 4.22 17.47
C LEU A 38 18.99 3.72 16.16
N ARG A 39 17.82 3.10 16.21
CA ARG A 39 17.10 2.65 15.01
C ARG A 39 16.70 3.83 14.13
N ARG A 40 16.18 4.93 14.71
CA ARG A 40 15.84 6.15 13.96
C ARG A 40 17.06 6.74 13.26
N ARG A 41 18.22 6.81 13.93
CA ARG A 41 19.48 7.23 13.30
C ARG A 41 19.88 6.33 12.14
N LYS A 42 19.82 5.00 12.32
CA LYS A 42 20.11 4.04 11.24
C LYS A 42 19.11 4.19 10.08
N ALA A 43 17.83 4.37 10.38
CA ALA A 43 16.81 4.59 9.36
C ALA A 43 17.08 5.88 8.56
N LEU A 44 17.49 6.98 9.21
CA LEU A 44 17.87 8.21 8.51
C LEU A 44 19.07 8.00 7.58
N LEU A 45 20.11 7.28 8.02
CA LEU A 45 21.27 6.98 7.18
C LEU A 45 20.90 6.12 5.97
N VAL A 46 20.06 5.08 6.17
CA VAL A 46 19.58 4.24 5.07
C VAL A 46 18.65 5.01 4.14
N ALA A 47 17.81 5.92 4.67
CA ALA A 47 16.97 6.80 3.87
C ALA A 47 17.82 7.69 2.96
N LEU A 48 18.87 8.32 3.52
CA LEU A 48 19.79 9.16 2.76
C LEU A 48 20.49 8.36 1.66
N ALA A 49 21.03 7.18 1.99
CA ALA A 49 21.64 6.30 1.00
C ALA A 49 20.65 5.89 -0.09
N TYR A 50 19.42 5.54 0.28
CA TYR A 50 18.36 5.18 -0.68
C TYR A 50 17.99 6.34 -1.59
N THR A 51 17.79 7.55 -1.05
CA THR A 51 17.56 8.77 -1.84
C THR A 51 18.72 9.04 -2.79
N LEU A 52 19.97 8.91 -2.34
CA LEU A 52 21.15 9.10 -3.19
C LEU A 52 21.21 8.07 -4.32
N VAL A 53 20.84 6.80 -4.06
CA VAL A 53 20.72 5.78 -5.12
C VAL A 53 19.65 6.18 -6.14
N LEU A 54 18.46 6.61 -5.69
CA LEU A 54 17.40 7.07 -6.60
C LEU A 54 17.87 8.28 -7.44
N CYS A 55 18.46 9.29 -6.80
CA CYS A 55 19.02 10.45 -7.49
C CYS A 55 20.12 10.05 -8.48
N GLY A 56 20.99 9.10 -8.10
CA GLY A 56 22.03 8.56 -8.98
C GLY A 56 21.44 7.87 -10.20
N VAL A 57 20.37 7.07 -10.03
CA VAL A 57 19.64 6.46 -11.15
C VAL A 57 19.03 7.52 -12.06
N VAL A 58 18.35 8.52 -11.49
CA VAL A 58 17.77 9.62 -12.27
C VAL A 58 18.85 10.37 -13.05
N HIS A 59 19.93 10.78 -12.38
CA HIS A 59 20.97 11.61 -12.95
C HIS A 59 21.81 10.89 -14.01
N TYR A 60 22.24 9.65 -13.74
CA TYR A 60 23.15 8.93 -14.63
C TYR A 60 22.44 8.07 -15.69
N PHE A 61 21.19 7.65 -15.47
CA PHE A 61 20.50 6.72 -16.37
C PHE A 61 19.20 7.26 -16.96
N VAL A 62 18.37 7.99 -16.21
CA VAL A 62 17.05 8.42 -16.71
C VAL A 62 17.13 9.74 -17.49
N ASN A 63 17.65 10.80 -16.88
CA ASN A 63 17.69 12.12 -17.53
C ASN A 63 18.55 12.16 -18.80
N PRO A 64 19.74 11.51 -18.88
CA PRO A 64 20.55 11.54 -20.10
C PRO A 64 19.88 10.88 -21.30
N VAL A 65 19.07 9.84 -21.07
CA VAL A 65 18.44 9.07 -22.15
C VAL A 65 16.99 9.53 -22.42
N GLN A 66 16.35 10.18 -21.45
CA GLN A 66 14.97 10.68 -21.53
C GLN A 66 14.87 12.07 -20.86
N PRO A 67 15.45 13.12 -21.46
CA PRO A 67 15.47 14.46 -20.87
C PRO A 67 14.09 15.15 -20.90
N THR A 68 13.19 14.72 -21.78
CA THR A 68 11.83 15.24 -21.88
C THR A 68 10.84 14.38 -21.11
N ALA A 69 9.67 14.95 -20.81
CA ALA A 69 8.61 14.24 -20.11
C ALA A 69 8.21 12.95 -20.84
N TYR A 70 8.04 11.89 -20.07
CA TYR A 70 7.68 10.58 -20.57
C TYR A 70 6.35 10.12 -19.99
N MET A 71 5.46 9.60 -20.84
CA MET A 71 4.15 9.07 -20.41
C MET A 71 3.31 10.13 -19.67
N ASP A 72 2.81 9.81 -18.48
CA ASP A 72 1.98 10.70 -17.69
C ASP A 72 2.74 11.96 -17.23
N GLU A 73 4.09 11.93 -17.23
CA GLU A 73 4.89 13.13 -16.93
C GLU A 73 4.58 14.27 -17.90
N VAL A 74 4.12 13.99 -19.13
CA VAL A 74 3.76 15.04 -20.09
C VAL A 74 2.65 15.92 -19.53
N PHE A 75 1.62 15.29 -18.95
CA PHE A 75 0.51 16.01 -18.33
C PHE A 75 0.93 16.63 -16.99
N HIS A 76 1.76 15.95 -16.20
CA HIS A 76 2.20 16.43 -14.90
C HIS A 76 3.14 17.65 -15.02
N GLU A 77 4.09 17.62 -15.94
CA GLU A 77 5.01 18.72 -16.22
C GLU A 77 4.25 19.93 -16.75
N GLU A 78 3.40 19.75 -17.76
CA GLU A 78 2.61 20.84 -18.34
C GLU A 78 1.76 21.54 -17.27
N GLN A 79 1.03 20.77 -16.45
CA GLN A 79 0.18 21.32 -15.40
C GLN A 79 0.98 22.06 -14.32
N THR A 80 2.16 21.53 -13.96
CA THR A 80 3.06 22.17 -12.98
C THR A 80 3.62 23.50 -13.52
N ILE A 81 4.04 23.54 -14.78
CA ILE A 81 4.56 24.76 -15.41
C ILE A 81 3.46 25.83 -15.51
N SER A 82 2.24 25.46 -15.92
CA SER A 82 1.11 26.40 -15.95
C SER A 82 0.83 27.01 -14.57
N TYR A 83 0.86 26.23 -13.49
CA TYR A 83 0.71 26.77 -12.13
C TYR A 83 1.88 27.65 -11.68
N LEU A 84 3.11 27.35 -12.11
CA LEU A 84 4.28 28.22 -11.88
C LEU A 84 4.15 29.57 -12.58
N HIS A 85 3.51 29.64 -13.75
CA HIS A 85 3.18 30.88 -14.44
C HIS A 85 1.97 31.63 -13.85
N GLY A 86 1.32 31.08 -12.81
CA GLY A 86 0.16 31.69 -12.18
C GLY A 86 -1.18 31.36 -12.86
N GLU A 87 -1.19 30.44 -13.84
CA GLU A 87 -2.39 30.00 -14.55
C GLU A 87 -3.22 28.98 -13.74
N TRP A 88 -3.63 29.33 -12.53
CA TRP A 88 -4.33 28.42 -11.60
C TRP A 88 -5.69 27.93 -12.10
N GLN A 89 -6.29 28.64 -13.05
CA GLN A 89 -7.59 28.29 -13.65
C GLN A 89 -7.46 27.31 -14.82
N LYS A 90 -6.24 27.06 -15.31
CA LYS A 90 -6.01 26.12 -16.41
C LYS A 90 -5.91 24.69 -15.87
N TRP A 91 -6.70 23.79 -16.44
CA TRP A 91 -6.67 22.36 -16.11
C TRP A 91 -6.52 21.52 -17.37
N ASN A 92 -5.52 20.64 -17.42
CA ASN A 92 -5.39 19.69 -18.51
C ASN A 92 -6.49 18.61 -18.40
N PRO A 93 -7.38 18.47 -19.39
CA PRO A 93 -8.51 17.55 -19.33
C PRO A 93 -8.10 16.07 -19.35
N LYS A 94 -6.83 15.74 -19.61
CA LYS A 94 -6.28 14.37 -19.54
C LYS A 94 -5.83 13.95 -18.14
N ILE A 95 -5.78 14.88 -17.18
CA ILE A 95 -5.41 14.56 -15.81
C ILE A 95 -6.61 13.98 -15.07
N THR A 96 -6.46 12.76 -14.58
CA THR A 96 -7.49 12.01 -13.85
C THR A 96 -7.36 12.14 -12.34
N THR A 97 -6.23 12.63 -11.85
CA THR A 97 -5.91 12.75 -10.42
C THR A 97 -6.09 14.17 -9.89
N PRO A 98 -6.34 14.33 -8.58
CA PRO A 98 -6.25 15.60 -7.87
C PRO A 98 -4.91 16.34 -8.07
N PRO A 99 -4.87 17.68 -7.87
CA PRO A 99 -3.73 18.50 -8.26
C PRO A 99 -2.56 18.49 -7.25
N GLY A 100 -2.61 17.67 -6.20
CA GLY A 100 -1.70 17.74 -5.05
C GLY A 100 -0.21 17.66 -5.41
N LEU A 101 0.17 16.85 -6.39
CA LEU A 101 1.57 16.78 -6.86
C LEU A 101 2.02 18.12 -7.47
N TYR A 102 1.22 18.68 -8.37
CA TYR A 102 1.58 19.89 -9.12
C TYR A 102 1.56 21.12 -8.22
N VAL A 103 0.59 21.18 -7.30
CA VAL A 103 0.48 22.27 -6.31
C VAL A 103 1.68 22.26 -5.36
N LEU A 104 2.02 21.09 -4.79
CA LEU A 104 3.20 20.96 -3.92
C LEU A 104 4.47 21.36 -4.68
N THR A 105 4.65 20.83 -5.89
CA THR A 105 5.83 21.11 -6.71
C THR A 105 5.93 22.60 -7.05
N THR A 106 4.81 23.26 -7.37
CA THR A 106 4.75 24.70 -7.64
C THR A 106 5.24 25.53 -6.45
N PHE A 107 4.78 25.22 -5.23
CA PHE A 107 5.23 25.94 -4.03
C PHE A 107 6.71 25.73 -3.73
N LEU A 108 7.21 24.50 -3.91
CA LEU A 108 8.63 24.20 -3.74
C LEU A 108 9.50 24.91 -4.79
N TRP A 109 9.09 24.92 -6.05
CA TRP A 109 9.87 25.54 -7.14
C TRP A 109 9.86 27.07 -7.13
N LYS A 110 8.96 27.71 -6.38
CA LYS A 110 9.04 29.16 -6.13
C LYS A 110 10.22 29.57 -5.25
N VAL A 111 10.77 28.64 -4.46
CA VAL A 111 11.88 28.91 -3.54
C VAL A 111 13.18 28.19 -3.91
N LEU A 112 13.10 27.13 -4.72
CA LEU A 112 14.27 26.39 -5.17
C LEU A 112 14.90 27.06 -6.40
N PRO A 113 16.24 27.16 -6.47
CA PRO A 113 16.94 27.84 -7.57
C PRO A 113 17.08 26.98 -8.84
N PHE A 114 16.30 25.90 -8.96
CA PHE A 114 16.40 24.95 -10.07
C PHE A 114 15.44 25.30 -11.20
N ARG A 115 15.85 25.04 -12.45
CA ARG A 115 14.96 25.19 -13.61
C ARG A 115 13.70 24.34 -13.42
N ALA A 116 12.55 24.92 -13.73
CA ALA A 116 11.27 24.21 -13.78
C ALA A 116 11.21 23.33 -15.03
N CYS A 117 11.64 22.08 -14.90
CA CYS A 117 11.55 21.05 -15.94
C CYS A 117 11.48 19.67 -15.28
N VAL A 118 10.97 18.68 -16.02
CA VAL A 118 10.77 17.30 -15.55
C VAL A 118 12.05 16.67 -15.02
N GLU A 119 13.20 16.97 -15.62
CA GLU A 119 14.51 16.46 -15.18
C GLU A 119 14.77 16.79 -13.71
N ASN A 120 14.39 18.00 -13.29
CA ASN A 120 14.53 18.46 -11.92
C ASN A 120 13.35 17.99 -11.05
N PHE A 121 12.14 17.96 -11.59
CA PHE A 121 10.96 17.47 -10.86
C PHE A 121 11.08 16.00 -10.45
N ARG A 122 11.76 15.15 -11.24
CA ARG A 122 12.04 13.74 -10.89
C ARG A 122 12.81 13.59 -9.57
N PHE A 123 13.71 14.51 -9.25
CA PHE A 123 14.43 14.47 -7.98
C PHE A 123 13.51 14.69 -6.76
N LEU A 124 12.42 15.45 -6.90
CA LEU A 124 11.42 15.58 -5.83
C LEU A 124 10.87 14.20 -5.43
N ASN A 125 10.56 13.34 -6.40
CA ASN A 125 10.11 11.97 -6.13
C ASN A 125 11.19 11.10 -5.49
N CYS A 126 12.47 11.33 -5.81
CA CYS A 126 13.58 10.65 -5.13
C CYS A 126 13.61 10.99 -3.63
N PHE A 127 13.45 12.28 -3.28
CA PHE A 127 13.39 12.73 -1.88
C PHE A 127 12.15 12.22 -1.16
N ILE A 128 10.98 12.23 -1.83
CA ILE A 128 9.75 11.65 -1.28
C ILE A 128 9.93 10.14 -1.05
N GLY A 129 10.63 9.42 -1.94
CA GLY A 129 10.98 8.01 -1.74
C GLY A 129 11.80 7.75 -0.48
N GLY A 130 12.75 8.63 -0.16
CA GLY A 130 13.47 8.63 1.12
C GLY A 130 12.57 8.91 2.33
N ALA A 131 11.66 9.88 2.22
CA ALA A 131 10.69 10.19 3.28
C ALA A 131 9.73 9.01 3.53
N ASN A 132 9.25 8.37 2.47
CA ASN A 132 8.48 7.12 2.52
C ASN A 132 9.23 6.05 3.29
N PHE A 133 10.53 5.86 3.02
CA PHE A 133 11.35 4.90 3.73
C PHE A 133 11.43 5.20 5.24
N ILE A 134 11.62 6.45 5.65
CA ILE A 134 11.67 6.85 7.07
C ILE A 134 10.37 6.47 7.78
N LEU A 135 9.23 6.81 7.19
CA LEU A 135 7.92 6.48 7.75
C LEU A 135 7.67 4.98 7.78
N LEU A 136 8.04 4.25 6.73
CA LEU A 136 7.95 2.79 6.69
C LEU A 136 8.81 2.15 7.79
N ALA A 137 10.03 2.62 8.01
CA ALA A 137 10.91 2.11 9.07
C ALA A 137 10.31 2.33 10.47
N GLU A 138 9.65 3.47 10.69
CA GLU A 138 8.94 3.76 11.94
C GLU A 138 7.63 2.94 12.07
N LEU A 139 6.85 2.80 11.00
CA LEU A 139 5.57 2.08 11.05
C LEU A 139 5.78 0.56 11.20
N THR A 140 6.72 -0.01 10.45
CA THR A 140 7.11 -1.43 10.50
C THR A 140 7.99 -1.76 11.71
N GLN A 141 8.65 -0.75 12.30
CA GLN A 141 9.67 -0.91 13.34
C GLN A 141 10.87 -1.77 12.89
N SER A 142 11.08 -1.92 11.57
CA SER A 142 12.08 -2.78 10.95
C SER A 142 12.68 -2.11 9.71
N ILE A 143 13.99 -1.82 9.75
CA ILE A 143 14.73 -1.24 8.62
C ILE A 143 14.69 -2.16 7.40
N LEU A 144 14.87 -3.47 7.62
CA LEU A 144 14.88 -4.44 6.52
C LEU A 144 13.49 -4.56 5.88
N THR A 145 12.42 -4.63 6.67
CA THR A 145 11.05 -4.68 6.13
C THR A 145 10.71 -3.38 5.38
N ALA A 146 11.11 -2.22 5.91
CA ALA A 146 10.97 -0.96 5.19
C ALA A 146 11.72 -0.98 3.85
N LEU A 147 12.96 -1.51 3.81
CA LEU A 147 13.73 -1.67 2.58
C LEU A 147 13.01 -2.58 1.57
N THR A 148 12.44 -3.72 2.00
CA THR A 148 11.69 -4.62 1.09
C THR A 148 10.50 -3.93 0.44
N ILE A 149 9.85 -3.01 1.15
CA ILE A 149 8.71 -2.25 0.63
C ILE A 149 9.18 -1.11 -0.26
N SER A 150 10.15 -0.30 0.19
CA SER A 150 10.66 0.85 -0.56
C SER A 150 11.32 0.43 -1.87
N THR A 151 12.01 -0.72 -1.90
CA THR A 151 12.65 -1.25 -3.11
C THR A 151 11.69 -2.04 -4.01
N LEU A 152 10.40 -2.19 -3.65
CA LEU A 152 9.40 -2.86 -4.48
C LEU A 152 9.50 -2.33 -5.92
N PRO A 153 9.67 -3.17 -6.95
CA PRO A 153 10.14 -2.66 -8.23
C PRO A 153 9.27 -1.58 -8.88
N VAL A 154 7.96 -1.72 -8.78
CA VAL A 154 7.00 -0.73 -9.30
C VAL A 154 7.06 0.59 -8.49
N LEU A 155 7.24 0.51 -7.17
CA LEU A 155 7.40 1.68 -6.32
C LEU A 155 8.74 2.37 -6.59
N PHE A 156 9.83 1.61 -6.72
CA PHE A 156 11.15 2.15 -7.07
C PHE A 156 11.10 2.88 -8.42
N PHE A 157 10.48 2.27 -9.43
CA PHE A 157 10.41 2.84 -10.77
C PHE A 157 9.57 4.13 -10.83
N THR A 158 8.47 4.19 -10.06
CA THR A 158 7.69 5.43 -9.93
C THR A 158 8.40 6.50 -9.09
N ALA A 159 9.48 6.17 -8.37
CA ALA A 159 10.30 7.14 -7.64
C ALA A 159 11.32 7.87 -8.52
N ILE A 160 11.69 7.27 -9.66
CA ILE A 160 12.65 7.86 -10.62
C ILE A 160 11.96 8.61 -11.77
N LEU A 161 10.62 8.63 -11.80
CA LEU A 161 9.78 9.42 -12.71
C LEU A 161 8.90 10.39 -11.90
N PHE A 162 8.45 11.48 -12.51
CA PHE A 162 7.60 12.50 -11.89
C PHE A 162 6.12 12.08 -11.88
N TYR A 163 5.81 11.06 -11.07
CA TYR A 163 4.50 10.44 -10.91
C TYR A 163 3.88 10.72 -9.53
N THR A 164 2.55 10.59 -9.40
CA THR A 164 1.83 10.88 -8.15
C THR A 164 1.96 9.77 -7.09
N ASP A 165 2.42 8.57 -7.45
CA ASP A 165 2.47 7.37 -6.60
C ASP A 165 3.29 7.59 -5.31
N GLN A 166 4.48 8.19 -5.42
CA GLN A 166 5.35 8.44 -4.27
C GLN A 166 4.69 9.37 -3.25
N LEU A 167 4.13 10.49 -3.73
CA LEU A 167 3.50 11.49 -2.87
C LEU A 167 2.20 10.95 -2.26
N SER A 168 1.44 10.16 -3.02
CA SER A 168 0.24 9.50 -2.54
C SER A 168 0.54 8.53 -1.40
N LEU A 169 1.61 7.74 -1.55
CA LEU A 169 2.07 6.86 -0.49
C LEU A 169 2.54 7.65 0.73
N LEU A 170 3.30 8.74 0.53
CA LEU A 170 3.77 9.59 1.62
C LEU A 170 2.60 10.14 2.43
N ALA A 171 1.57 10.65 1.76
CA ALA A 171 0.38 11.17 2.42
C ALA A 171 -0.34 10.10 3.27
N LEU A 172 -0.53 8.89 2.74
CA LEU A 172 -1.11 7.77 3.49
C LEU A 172 -0.26 7.36 4.71
N LEU A 173 1.06 7.29 4.55
CA LEU A 173 1.97 6.94 5.65
C LEU A 173 2.03 8.04 6.71
N LEU A 174 1.98 9.31 6.32
CA LEU A 174 1.87 10.45 7.24
C LEU A 174 0.57 10.38 8.04
N THR A 175 -0.55 10.06 7.39
CA THR A 175 -1.84 9.87 8.07
C THR A 175 -1.77 8.73 9.09
N LEU A 176 -1.23 7.56 8.72
CA LEU A 176 -1.03 6.43 9.63
C LEU A 176 -0.08 6.76 10.78
N HIS A 177 0.97 7.54 10.52
CA HIS A 177 1.89 7.99 11.55
C HIS A 177 1.21 8.98 12.51
N ALA A 178 0.45 9.94 11.99
CA ALA A 178 -0.28 10.94 12.76
C ALA A 178 -1.35 10.31 13.68
N GLN A 179 -1.95 9.18 13.30
CA GLN A 179 -2.86 8.43 14.19
C GLN A 179 -2.19 7.95 15.48
N ARG A 180 -0.86 7.80 15.49
CA ARG A 180 -0.09 7.45 16.69
C ARG A 180 0.30 8.67 17.53
N SER A 181 0.04 9.88 17.01
CA SER A 181 0.32 11.13 17.71
C SER A 181 -0.89 11.58 18.54
N THR A 182 -0.65 12.43 19.52
CA THR A 182 -1.73 13.10 20.28
C THR A 182 -2.38 14.24 19.49
N LEU A 183 -1.76 14.70 18.40
CA LEU A 183 -2.20 15.84 17.60
C LEU A 183 -3.20 15.42 16.53
N SER A 184 -4.46 15.35 16.95
CA SER A 184 -5.63 15.06 16.12
C SER A 184 -5.72 15.85 14.80
N SER A 185 -5.32 17.13 14.80
CA SER A 185 -5.34 17.99 13.60
C SER A 185 -4.43 17.49 12.49
N LEU A 186 -3.32 16.81 12.81
CA LEU A 186 -2.42 16.23 11.81
C LEU A 186 -3.08 15.08 11.04
N VAL A 187 -3.96 14.31 11.69
CA VAL A 187 -4.70 13.23 11.04
C VAL A 187 -5.63 13.80 9.97
N LEU A 188 -6.35 14.87 10.30
CA LEU A 188 -7.22 15.57 9.35
C LEU A 188 -6.40 16.19 8.20
N LEU A 189 -5.32 16.90 8.52
CA LEU A 189 -4.45 17.54 7.52
C LEU A 189 -3.90 16.53 6.52
N PHE A 190 -3.28 15.46 7.00
CA PHE A 190 -2.67 14.46 6.12
C PHE A 190 -3.72 13.58 5.43
N GLY A 191 -4.87 13.32 6.06
CA GLY A 191 -6.02 12.67 5.42
C GLY A 191 -6.52 13.47 4.22
N CYS A 192 -6.79 14.77 4.41
CA CYS A 192 -7.17 15.68 3.33
C CYS A 192 -6.10 15.74 2.25
N PHE A 193 -4.82 15.83 2.64
CA PHE A 193 -3.71 15.83 1.70
C PHE A 193 -3.64 14.53 0.89
N ALA A 194 -3.91 13.36 1.49
CA ALA A 194 -3.93 12.09 0.78
C ALA A 194 -5.01 12.08 -0.31
N CYS A 195 -6.23 12.53 0.00
CA CYS A 195 -7.29 12.67 -1.01
C CYS A 195 -6.98 13.76 -2.05
N PHE A 196 -6.25 14.82 -1.67
CA PHE A 196 -5.80 15.89 -2.56
C PHE A 196 -4.67 15.49 -3.52
N VAL A 197 -4.01 14.35 -3.27
CA VAL A 197 -3.02 13.76 -4.18
C VAL A 197 -3.66 12.67 -5.04
N ARG A 198 -4.49 11.79 -4.46
CA ARG A 198 -5.23 10.74 -5.20
C ARG A 198 -6.60 10.45 -4.60
N GLN A 199 -7.60 10.34 -5.47
CA GLN A 199 -8.98 10.01 -5.13
C GLN A 199 -9.14 8.66 -4.43
N THR A 200 -8.38 7.65 -4.84
CA THR A 200 -8.47 6.29 -4.28
C THR A 200 -8.05 6.21 -2.81
N ASN A 201 -7.35 7.23 -2.30
CA ASN A 201 -6.90 7.26 -0.90
C ASN A 201 -8.05 7.35 0.09
N VAL A 202 -9.22 7.85 -0.32
CA VAL A 202 -10.43 7.88 0.53
C VAL A 202 -10.82 6.49 1.04
N VAL A 203 -10.59 5.45 0.22
CA VAL A 203 -10.89 4.06 0.60
C VAL A 203 -9.97 3.59 1.74
N TRP A 204 -8.71 4.00 1.75
CA TRP A 204 -7.78 3.64 2.81
C TRP A 204 -8.09 4.38 4.12
N LEU A 205 -8.60 5.61 4.05
CA LEU A 205 -9.12 6.31 5.24
C LEU A 205 -10.36 5.62 5.80
N ALA A 206 -11.28 5.18 4.94
CA ALA A 206 -12.43 4.37 5.34
C ALA A 206 -12.01 3.03 5.95
N PHE A 207 -10.97 2.39 5.41
CA PHE A 207 -10.38 1.19 6.00
C PHE A 207 -9.83 1.44 7.41
N MET A 208 -9.16 2.58 7.66
CA MET A 208 -8.70 2.96 9.00
C MET A 208 -9.86 3.15 9.99
N ILE A 209 -10.99 3.74 9.57
CA ILE A 209 -12.22 3.80 10.38
C ILE A 209 -12.71 2.37 10.70
N GLY A 210 -12.71 1.50 9.69
CA GLY A 210 -13.06 0.09 9.85
C GLY A 210 -12.16 -0.62 10.88
N GLN A 211 -10.87 -0.33 10.92
CA GLN A 211 -9.95 -0.90 11.91
C GLN A 211 -10.34 -0.52 13.35
N GLU A 212 -10.78 0.70 13.60
CA GLU A 212 -11.30 1.11 14.92
C GLU A 212 -12.60 0.37 15.26
N ALA A 213 -13.48 0.17 14.29
CA ALA A 213 -14.70 -0.62 14.48
C ALA A 213 -14.39 -2.09 14.83
N VAL A 214 -13.38 -2.67 14.17
CA VAL A 214 -12.88 -4.01 14.48
C VAL A 214 -12.36 -4.08 15.91
N GLN A 215 -11.56 -3.11 16.35
CA GLN A 215 -11.05 -3.07 17.72
C GLN A 215 -12.17 -2.98 18.76
N ARG A 216 -13.20 -2.16 18.51
CA ARG A 216 -14.38 -2.09 19.38
C ARG A 216 -15.07 -3.43 19.51
N LEU A 217 -15.33 -4.10 18.38
CA LEU A 217 -16.02 -5.38 18.39
C LEU A 217 -15.18 -6.44 19.08
N ALA A 218 -13.86 -6.46 18.84
CA ALA A 218 -12.94 -7.38 19.48
C ALA A 218 -12.93 -7.28 21.01
N ARG A 219 -13.09 -6.08 21.57
CA ARG A 219 -13.17 -5.89 23.04
C ARG A 219 -14.44 -6.46 23.66
N THR A 220 -15.51 -6.64 22.88
CA THR A 220 -16.80 -7.16 23.37
C THR A 220 -16.94 -8.68 23.23
N GLN A 221 -16.00 -9.33 22.54
CA GLN A 221 -16.07 -10.77 22.28
C GLN A 221 -15.23 -11.56 23.28
N SER A 222 -15.70 -12.77 23.60
CA SER A 222 -14.90 -13.71 24.39
C SER A 222 -13.64 -14.12 23.63
N PHE A 223 -12.57 -14.43 24.36
CA PHE A 223 -11.29 -14.89 23.78
C PHE A 223 -11.36 -16.25 23.05
N ALA A 224 -12.57 -16.79 22.85
CA ALA A 224 -12.77 -18.06 22.17
C ALA A 224 -12.44 -17.93 20.67
N ARG A 225 -11.52 -18.77 20.20
CA ARG A 225 -11.21 -18.89 18.77
C ARG A 225 -12.40 -19.47 18.02
N LYS A 226 -12.78 -18.83 16.92
CA LYS A 226 -13.87 -19.29 16.04
C LYS A 226 -13.37 -19.46 14.60
N THR A 227 -13.99 -20.38 13.88
CA THR A 227 -13.76 -20.57 12.44
C THR A 227 -14.35 -19.40 11.63
N PRO A 228 -13.90 -19.18 10.38
CA PRO A 228 -14.47 -18.15 9.51
C PRO A 228 -16.01 -18.26 9.37
N LEU A 229 -16.53 -19.48 9.22
CA LEU A 229 -17.98 -19.72 9.11
C LEU A 229 -18.72 -19.28 10.38
N GLN A 230 -18.17 -19.57 11.55
CA GLN A 230 -18.76 -19.14 12.82
C GLN A 230 -18.73 -17.62 12.97
N TRP A 231 -17.69 -16.94 12.46
CA TRP A 231 -17.69 -15.47 12.39
C TRP A 231 -18.74 -14.94 11.42
N CYS A 232 -18.89 -15.54 10.24
CA CYS A 232 -19.97 -15.16 9.31
C CYS A 232 -21.36 -15.32 9.96
N ILE A 233 -21.61 -16.44 10.63
CA ILE A 233 -22.87 -16.66 11.37
C ILE A 233 -23.05 -15.63 12.48
N TYR A 234 -21.98 -15.30 13.21
CA TYR A 234 -22.01 -14.26 14.24
C TYR A 234 -22.40 -12.90 13.64
N LEU A 235 -21.80 -12.51 12.50
CA LEU A 235 -22.11 -11.24 11.85
C LEU A 235 -23.58 -11.15 11.43
N ILE A 236 -24.13 -12.24 10.88
CA ILE A 236 -25.53 -12.34 10.48
C ILE A 236 -26.48 -12.26 11.68
N LYS A 237 -26.12 -12.88 12.81
CA LYS A 237 -26.94 -12.89 14.03
C LYS A 237 -26.89 -11.58 14.81
N HIS A 238 -25.82 -10.78 14.66
CA HIS A 238 -25.60 -9.57 15.46
C HIS A 238 -25.36 -8.31 14.60
N PRO A 239 -26.24 -7.99 13.63
CA PRO A 239 -26.04 -6.84 12.75
C PRO A 239 -25.99 -5.52 13.52
N GLY A 240 -26.78 -5.37 14.59
CA GLY A 240 -26.79 -4.19 15.45
C GLY A 240 -25.43 -3.92 16.11
N HIS A 241 -24.70 -4.97 16.54
CA HIS A 241 -23.37 -4.79 17.14
C HIS A 241 -22.36 -4.25 16.14
N ILE A 242 -22.43 -4.70 14.88
CA ILE A 242 -21.57 -4.22 13.80
C ILE A 242 -21.88 -2.76 13.50
N VAL A 243 -23.16 -2.45 13.27
CA VAL A 243 -23.60 -1.09 12.92
C VAL A 243 -23.24 -0.10 14.03
N ILE A 244 -23.52 -0.44 15.29
CA ILE A 244 -23.16 0.40 16.45
C ILE A 244 -21.63 0.56 16.55
N SER A 245 -20.85 -0.50 16.32
CA SER A 245 -19.39 -0.42 16.38
C SER A 245 -18.82 0.45 15.26
N CYS A 246 -19.34 0.32 14.03
CA CYS A 246 -18.96 1.15 12.89
C CYS A 246 -19.33 2.62 13.13
N PHE A 247 -20.55 2.88 13.62
CA PHE A 247 -21.01 4.23 13.93
C PHE A 247 -20.15 4.88 15.03
N LYS A 248 -19.92 4.18 16.14
CA LYS A 248 -19.06 4.68 17.21
C LYS A 248 -17.62 4.86 16.76
N ALA A 249 -17.07 3.96 15.93
CA ALA A 249 -15.74 4.13 15.37
C ALA A 249 -15.65 5.38 14.47
N ALA A 250 -16.62 5.58 13.58
CA ALA A 250 -16.65 6.73 12.69
C ALA A 250 -16.79 8.07 13.44
N LEU A 251 -17.67 8.15 14.44
CA LEU A 251 -17.93 9.40 15.15
C LEU A 251 -17.01 9.67 16.33
N LEU A 252 -16.58 8.63 17.07
CA LEU A 252 -15.88 8.80 18.35
C LEU A 252 -14.39 8.47 18.26
N ASP A 253 -13.99 7.43 17.54
CA ASP A 253 -12.57 7.01 17.51
C ASP A 253 -11.79 7.61 16.34
N ALA A 254 -12.44 7.76 15.19
CA ALA A 254 -11.83 8.24 13.96
C ALA A 254 -12.58 9.44 13.33
N PRO A 255 -13.00 10.46 14.11
CA PRO A 255 -13.79 11.58 13.58
C PRO A 255 -13.06 12.35 12.47
N HIS A 256 -11.73 12.44 12.53
CA HIS A 256 -10.92 13.15 11.52
C HIS A 256 -10.89 12.45 10.16
N HIS A 257 -10.85 11.12 10.16
CA HIS A 257 -10.98 10.33 8.92
C HIS A 257 -12.38 10.48 8.36
N THR A 258 -13.40 10.41 9.23
CA THR A 258 -14.80 10.60 8.84
C THR A 258 -15.01 11.98 8.24
N ALA A 259 -14.49 13.03 8.86
CA ALA A 259 -14.55 14.40 8.34
C ALA A 259 -13.88 14.49 6.95
N THR A 260 -12.73 13.85 6.76
CA THR A 260 -12.05 13.80 5.45
C THR A 260 -12.89 13.08 4.39
N VAL A 261 -13.46 11.92 4.73
CA VAL A 261 -14.31 11.13 3.82
C VAL A 261 -15.56 11.93 3.43
N VAL A 262 -16.20 12.61 4.39
CA VAL A 262 -17.35 13.48 4.14
C VAL A 262 -16.96 14.68 3.27
N LEU A 263 -15.83 15.33 3.54
CA LEU A 263 -15.34 16.44 2.72
C LEU A 263 -15.07 16.00 1.29
N PHE A 264 -14.45 14.84 1.10
CA PHE A 264 -14.19 14.26 -0.21
C PHE A 264 -15.50 13.90 -0.95
N ALA A 265 -16.47 13.29 -0.26
CA ALA A 265 -17.77 12.97 -0.84
C ALA A 265 -18.53 14.24 -1.26
N THR A 266 -18.53 15.28 -0.41
CA THR A 266 -19.09 16.59 -0.74
C THR A 266 -18.40 17.21 -1.95
N PHE A 267 -17.06 17.12 -2.03
CA PHE A 267 -16.32 17.57 -3.20
C PHE A 267 -16.76 16.86 -4.49
N VAL A 268 -16.84 15.52 -4.46
CA VAL A 268 -17.26 14.71 -5.61
C VAL A 268 -18.68 15.09 -6.05
N ILE A 269 -19.63 15.16 -5.12
CA ILE A 269 -21.05 15.40 -5.42
C ILE A 269 -21.28 16.84 -5.90
N VAL A 270 -20.74 17.83 -5.18
CA VAL A 270 -21.04 19.25 -5.41
C VAL A 270 -20.16 19.86 -6.50
N PHE A 271 -18.87 19.50 -6.54
CA PHE A 271 -17.89 20.17 -7.39
C PHE A 271 -17.41 19.32 -8.58
N ASN A 272 -17.47 17.98 -8.52
CA ASN A 272 -17.07 17.11 -9.64
C ASN A 272 -18.26 16.43 -10.35
N GLN A 273 -19.48 16.94 -10.19
CA GLN A 273 -20.70 16.42 -10.84
C GLN A 273 -20.96 14.93 -10.57
N GLY A 274 -20.55 14.44 -9.39
CA GLY A 274 -20.69 13.05 -8.99
C GLY A 274 -19.66 12.08 -9.58
N ASP A 275 -18.72 12.55 -10.40
CA ASP A 275 -17.63 11.72 -10.91
C ASP A 275 -16.47 11.64 -9.89
N ILE A 276 -15.82 10.50 -9.80
CA ILE A 276 -14.64 10.29 -8.94
C ILE A 276 -13.36 10.70 -9.69
N VAL A 277 -13.41 10.70 -11.02
CA VAL A 277 -12.29 11.09 -11.89
C VAL A 277 -12.43 12.57 -12.28
N LEU A 278 -11.33 13.33 -12.19
CA LEU A 278 -11.33 14.78 -12.44
C LEU A 278 -11.21 15.16 -13.92
N GLY A 279 -10.76 14.23 -14.76
CA GLY A 279 -10.56 14.42 -16.20
C GLY A 279 -10.61 13.08 -16.92
N ASP A 280 -10.51 13.10 -18.24
CA ASP A 280 -10.50 11.93 -19.13
C ASP A 280 -11.60 10.89 -18.82
N ARG A 281 -12.79 11.37 -18.45
CA ARG A 281 -13.93 10.55 -17.98
C ARG A 281 -14.34 9.45 -18.97
N SER A 282 -14.16 9.68 -20.27
CA SER A 282 -14.51 8.70 -21.31
C SER A 282 -13.62 7.46 -21.29
N ALA A 283 -12.33 7.62 -20.94
CA ALA A 283 -11.35 6.53 -20.86
C ALA A 283 -11.33 5.85 -19.48
N HIS A 284 -11.88 6.49 -18.44
CA HIS A 284 -11.80 6.02 -17.06
C HIS A 284 -13.16 5.67 -16.46
N LYS A 285 -14.06 5.10 -17.29
CA LYS A 285 -15.35 4.61 -16.80
C LYS A 285 -15.15 3.42 -15.86
N PRO A 286 -15.83 3.36 -14.70
CA PRO A 286 -15.80 2.20 -13.83
C PRO A 286 -16.20 0.93 -14.59
N THR A 287 -15.42 -0.13 -14.44
CA THR A 287 -15.74 -1.46 -15.00
C THR A 287 -15.86 -2.49 -13.88
N LEU A 288 -16.36 -3.68 -14.17
CA LEU A 288 -16.34 -4.79 -13.22
C LEU A 288 -15.19 -5.72 -13.57
N HIS A 289 -13.96 -5.33 -13.21
CA HIS A 289 -12.76 -6.13 -13.44
C HIS A 289 -12.32 -6.93 -12.20
N VAL A 290 -13.15 -7.91 -11.80
CA VAL A 290 -12.94 -8.72 -10.57
C VAL A 290 -11.54 -9.39 -10.50
N PRO A 291 -10.97 -9.93 -11.60
CA PRO A 291 -9.65 -10.54 -11.58
C PRO A 291 -8.49 -9.64 -11.11
N GLN A 292 -8.64 -8.32 -11.06
CA GLN A 292 -7.62 -7.43 -10.48
C GLN A 292 -7.26 -7.79 -9.03
N ILE A 293 -8.24 -8.30 -8.25
CA ILE A 293 -8.01 -8.82 -6.90
C ILE A 293 -7.07 -10.03 -6.95
N PHE A 294 -7.28 -10.93 -7.91
CA PHE A 294 -6.44 -12.12 -8.09
C PHE A 294 -5.03 -11.77 -8.55
N TYR A 295 -4.91 -10.74 -9.41
CA TYR A 295 -3.61 -10.22 -9.84
C TYR A 295 -2.85 -9.62 -8.67
N LEU A 296 -3.53 -8.88 -7.78
CA LEU A 296 -2.93 -8.40 -6.54
C LEU A 296 -2.46 -9.56 -5.65
N PHE A 297 -3.21 -10.65 -5.54
CA PHE A 297 -2.78 -11.80 -4.73
C PHE A 297 -1.49 -12.42 -5.26
N VAL A 298 -1.38 -12.58 -6.59
CA VAL A 298 -0.15 -13.03 -7.24
C VAL A 298 0.97 -12.02 -7.03
N PHE A 299 0.70 -10.73 -7.17
CA PHE A 299 1.65 -9.65 -6.92
C PHE A 299 2.24 -9.74 -5.50
N CYS A 300 1.39 -9.90 -4.48
CA CYS A 300 1.83 -10.07 -3.09
C CYS A 300 2.71 -11.32 -2.91
N ALA A 301 2.34 -12.45 -3.53
CA ALA A 301 3.12 -13.69 -3.45
C ALA A 301 4.48 -13.57 -4.15
N LEU A 302 4.52 -13.00 -5.36
CA LEU A 302 5.75 -12.80 -6.15
C LEU A 302 6.73 -11.86 -5.45
N HIS A 303 6.24 -10.81 -4.77
CA HIS A 303 7.09 -9.86 -4.05
C HIS A 303 7.36 -10.23 -2.59
N THR A 304 6.90 -11.39 -2.14
CA THR A 304 7.29 -12.00 -0.85
C THR A 304 7.67 -13.48 -1.02
N PRO A 305 8.60 -13.82 -1.94
CA PRO A 305 8.81 -15.19 -2.40
C PRO A 305 9.26 -16.11 -1.28
N THR A 306 10.11 -15.66 -0.35
CA THR A 306 10.58 -16.50 0.77
C THR A 306 9.45 -16.84 1.73
N ALA A 307 8.64 -15.84 2.11
CA ALA A 307 7.47 -16.04 2.96
C ALA A 307 6.38 -16.87 2.26
N PHE A 308 6.22 -16.72 0.94
CA PHE A 308 5.31 -17.50 0.12
C PHE A 308 5.79 -18.96 -0.02
N LEU A 309 7.06 -19.21 -0.33
CA LEU A 309 7.64 -20.56 -0.40
C LEU A 309 7.54 -21.28 0.95
N ARG A 310 7.82 -20.59 2.05
CA ARG A 310 7.58 -21.14 3.40
C ARG A 310 6.11 -21.49 3.60
N TYR A 311 5.20 -20.64 3.15
CA TYR A 311 3.76 -20.95 3.20
C TYR A 311 3.42 -22.22 2.42
N LEU A 312 3.91 -22.35 1.18
CA LEU A 312 3.68 -23.55 0.37
C LEU A 312 4.20 -24.78 1.10
N TYR A 313 5.43 -24.72 1.62
CA TYR A 313 6.05 -25.82 2.36
C TYR A 313 5.26 -26.22 3.62
N THR A 314 4.81 -25.26 4.43
CA THR A 314 4.15 -25.56 5.71
C THR A 314 2.66 -25.85 5.59
N THR A 315 1.98 -25.31 4.58
CA THR A 315 0.51 -25.30 4.52
C THR A 315 -0.05 -26.15 3.40
N LEU A 316 0.69 -26.40 2.31
CA LEU A 316 0.25 -27.29 1.24
C LEU A 316 0.61 -28.77 1.49
N TYR A 317 0.80 -29.19 2.74
CA TYR A 317 0.83 -30.61 3.05
C TYR A 317 -0.55 -31.20 2.76
N VAL A 318 -0.69 -31.86 1.61
CA VAL A 318 -1.92 -32.55 1.22
C VAL A 318 -2.04 -33.81 2.09
N PRO A 319 -3.00 -33.89 3.02
CA PRO A 319 -3.17 -35.10 3.80
C PRO A 319 -3.56 -36.24 2.84
N ARG A 320 -3.10 -37.47 3.13
CA ARG A 320 -3.38 -38.68 2.32
C ARG A 320 -4.87 -38.88 2.03
N ARG A 321 -5.77 -38.32 2.86
CA ARG A 321 -7.22 -38.25 2.62
C ARG A 321 -7.72 -36.85 2.93
N LEU A 322 -8.15 -36.12 1.90
CA LEU A 322 -8.92 -34.89 2.05
C LEU A 322 -10.36 -35.22 2.44
N SER A 323 -10.95 -34.45 3.35
CA SER A 323 -12.38 -34.62 3.65
C SER A 323 -13.23 -34.24 2.44
N LEU A 324 -14.38 -34.92 2.25
CA LEU A 324 -15.32 -34.60 1.18
C LEU A 324 -15.75 -33.12 1.22
N ILE A 325 -15.96 -32.59 2.42
CA ILE A 325 -16.32 -31.18 2.62
C ILE A 325 -15.22 -30.25 2.09
N THR A 326 -13.95 -30.52 2.41
CA THR A 326 -12.80 -29.74 1.90
C THR A 326 -12.73 -29.79 0.38
N LEU A 327 -12.97 -30.95 -0.23
CA LEU A 327 -12.97 -31.11 -1.69
C LEU A 327 -14.10 -30.28 -2.32
N ILE A 328 -15.32 -30.35 -1.78
CA ILE A 328 -16.46 -29.55 -2.24
C ILE A 328 -16.13 -28.06 -2.18
N TRP A 329 -15.55 -27.58 -1.08
CA TRP A 329 -15.16 -26.17 -0.94
C TRP A 329 -14.09 -25.74 -1.96
N ILE A 330 -13.05 -26.54 -2.17
CA ILE A 330 -12.02 -26.24 -3.17
C ILE A 330 -12.62 -26.20 -4.58
N THR A 331 -13.45 -27.19 -4.93
CA THR A 331 -14.13 -27.23 -6.23
C THR A 331 -15.06 -26.04 -6.43
N LEU A 332 -15.83 -25.67 -5.40
CA LEU A 332 -16.70 -24.50 -5.43
C LEU A 332 -15.89 -23.21 -5.63
N LEU A 333 -14.80 -23.02 -4.88
CA LEU A 333 -13.94 -21.85 -5.02
C LEU A 333 -13.29 -21.78 -6.41
N LEU A 334 -12.80 -22.92 -6.94
CA LEU A 334 -12.26 -23.00 -8.30
C LEU A 334 -13.32 -22.62 -9.33
N PHE A 335 -14.53 -23.17 -9.21
CA PHE A 335 -15.65 -22.83 -10.09
C PHE A 335 -15.96 -21.33 -10.05
N LEU A 336 -16.08 -20.74 -8.86
CA LEU A 336 -16.35 -19.31 -8.70
C LEU A 336 -15.21 -18.44 -9.26
N THR A 337 -13.95 -18.84 -9.08
CA THR A 337 -12.79 -18.14 -9.67
C THR A 337 -12.82 -18.23 -11.20
N VAL A 338 -13.12 -19.40 -11.77
CA VAL A 338 -13.25 -19.57 -13.23
C VAL A 338 -14.39 -18.72 -13.78
N VAL A 339 -15.56 -18.71 -13.13
CA VAL A 339 -16.68 -17.84 -13.49
C VAL A 339 -16.27 -16.37 -13.41
N ALA A 340 -15.54 -15.97 -12.36
CA ALA A 340 -15.09 -14.60 -12.22
C ALA A 340 -14.12 -14.19 -13.34
N ILE A 341 -13.19 -15.07 -13.72
CA ILE A 341 -12.29 -14.86 -14.85
C ILE A 341 -13.08 -14.78 -16.17
N ASP A 342 -14.04 -15.68 -16.38
CA ASP A 342 -14.81 -15.70 -17.63
C ASP A 342 -15.65 -14.43 -17.83
N ARG A 343 -16.38 -14.04 -16.78
CA ARG A 343 -17.42 -13.00 -16.86
C ARG A 343 -16.91 -11.59 -16.58
N PHE A 344 -15.83 -11.46 -15.83
CA PHE A 344 -15.35 -10.16 -15.32
C PHE A 344 -13.89 -9.87 -15.69
N THR A 345 -13.27 -10.61 -16.63
CA THR A 345 -12.00 -10.16 -17.23
C THR A 345 -12.28 -9.06 -18.24
N VAL A 346 -11.70 -7.87 -18.02
CA VAL A 346 -11.81 -6.71 -18.92
C VAL A 346 -10.49 -6.53 -19.66
N GLU A 347 -10.55 -6.39 -20.98
CA GLU A 347 -9.39 -6.05 -21.80
C GLU A 347 -9.43 -4.56 -22.14
N HIS A 348 -8.66 -3.74 -21.43
CA HIS A 348 -8.63 -2.30 -21.67
C HIS A 348 -7.91 -1.97 -23.00
N PRO A 349 -8.40 -1.04 -23.84
CA PRO A 349 -7.73 -0.67 -25.08
C PRO A 349 -6.27 -0.25 -24.92
N TYR A 350 -5.94 0.51 -23.86
CA TYR A 350 -4.55 0.90 -23.58
C TYR A 350 -3.65 -0.29 -23.26
N LEU A 351 -4.15 -1.33 -22.58
CA LEU A 351 -3.39 -2.56 -22.33
C LEU A 351 -3.02 -3.28 -23.62
N LEU A 352 -3.86 -3.17 -24.64
CA LEU A 352 -3.67 -3.82 -25.95
C LEU A 352 -2.93 -2.97 -26.97
N ALA A 353 -2.81 -1.67 -26.72
CA ALA A 353 -2.17 -0.71 -27.64
C ALA A 353 -0.76 -0.35 -27.18
N ASP A 354 -0.50 -0.32 -25.87
CA ASP A 354 0.73 0.23 -25.31
C ASP A 354 1.79 -0.85 -25.02
N ASN A 355 2.63 -1.13 -26.02
CA ASN A 355 3.72 -2.10 -25.91
C ASN A 355 4.95 -1.62 -25.12
N ARG A 356 4.88 -0.47 -24.43
CA ARG A 356 5.91 -0.01 -23.49
C ARG A 356 5.83 -0.73 -22.14
N HIS A 357 4.66 -1.26 -21.79
CA HIS A 357 4.41 -1.86 -20.48
C HIS A 357 4.63 -3.37 -20.52
N TYR A 358 5.16 -3.96 -19.44
CA TYR A 358 5.31 -5.42 -19.37
C TYR A 358 3.95 -6.14 -19.43
N THR A 359 2.90 -5.52 -18.89
CA THR A 359 1.54 -6.05 -18.90
C THR A 359 1.00 -6.26 -20.32
N PHE A 360 1.38 -5.42 -21.29
CA PHE A 360 1.03 -5.63 -22.70
C PHE A 360 1.54 -6.98 -23.21
N TYR A 361 2.77 -7.36 -22.88
CA TYR A 361 3.35 -8.62 -23.37
C TYR A 361 2.74 -9.83 -22.68
N LEU A 362 2.50 -9.73 -21.37
CA LEU A 362 1.77 -10.78 -20.64
C LEU A 362 0.39 -11.00 -21.27
N TRP A 363 -0.31 -9.91 -21.59
CA TRP A 363 -1.65 -9.99 -22.14
C TRP A 363 -1.67 -10.49 -23.60
N SER A 364 -0.86 -9.88 -24.46
CA SER A 364 -0.81 -10.21 -25.89
C SER A 364 -0.24 -11.60 -26.14
N ARG A 365 0.86 -11.98 -25.49
CA ARG A 365 1.59 -13.23 -25.78
C ARG A 365 1.01 -14.44 -25.06
N LEU A 366 0.33 -14.26 -23.92
CA LEU A 366 -0.26 -15.37 -23.16
C LEU A 366 -1.79 -15.33 -23.18
N PHE A 367 -2.40 -14.29 -22.60
CA PHE A 367 -3.87 -14.26 -22.40
C PHE A 367 -4.65 -14.26 -23.73
N ARG A 368 -4.23 -13.43 -24.70
CA ARG A 368 -4.89 -13.37 -26.02
C ARG A 368 -4.50 -14.52 -26.94
N ARG A 369 -3.21 -14.89 -26.95
CA ARG A 369 -2.71 -16.00 -27.78
C ARG A 369 -3.36 -17.33 -27.39
N TYR A 370 -3.46 -17.60 -26.10
CA TYR A 370 -4.04 -18.81 -25.56
C TYR A 370 -5.23 -18.42 -24.68
N LYS A 371 -6.42 -18.28 -25.27
CA LYS A 371 -7.63 -17.84 -24.54
C LYS A 371 -7.92 -18.68 -23.28
N SER A 372 -7.57 -19.96 -23.29
CA SER A 372 -7.75 -20.85 -22.14
C SER A 372 -6.71 -20.65 -21.02
N PHE A 373 -5.58 -20.00 -21.30
CA PHE A 373 -4.49 -19.80 -20.34
C PHE A 373 -4.96 -19.08 -19.08
N ARG A 374 -5.83 -18.07 -19.21
CA ARG A 374 -6.38 -17.34 -18.06
C ARG A 374 -7.06 -18.24 -17.02
N TYR A 375 -7.71 -19.33 -17.45
CA TYR A 375 -8.35 -20.27 -16.52
C TYR A 375 -7.36 -21.21 -15.86
N THR A 376 -6.24 -21.52 -16.52
CA THR A 376 -5.17 -22.34 -15.94
C THR A 376 -4.52 -21.67 -14.72
N LEU A 377 -4.67 -20.36 -14.58
CA LEU A 377 -4.19 -19.59 -13.43
C LEU A 377 -5.13 -19.63 -12.22
N ALA A 378 -6.37 -20.15 -12.35
CA ALA A 378 -7.33 -20.18 -11.25
C ALA A 378 -6.80 -20.88 -9.97
N PRO A 379 -6.12 -22.05 -10.04
CA PRO A 379 -5.51 -22.65 -8.86
C PRO A 379 -4.41 -21.77 -8.25
N VAL A 380 -3.62 -21.10 -9.08
CA VAL A 380 -2.56 -20.18 -8.62
C VAL A 380 -3.18 -18.99 -7.88
N TYR A 381 -4.25 -18.41 -8.42
CA TYR A 381 -4.99 -17.33 -7.77
C TYR A 381 -5.56 -17.73 -6.42
N LEU A 382 -6.08 -18.96 -6.28
CA LEU A 382 -6.59 -19.44 -5.00
C LEU A 382 -5.48 -19.68 -3.97
N ILE A 383 -4.34 -20.24 -4.38
CA ILE A 383 -3.20 -20.47 -3.48
C ILE A 383 -2.62 -19.12 -3.01
N CYS A 384 -2.43 -18.17 -3.94
CA CYS A 384 -1.95 -16.83 -3.61
C CYS A 384 -2.98 -16.06 -2.78
N GLY A 385 -4.27 -16.20 -3.07
CA GLY A 385 -5.35 -15.60 -2.31
C GLY A 385 -5.42 -16.13 -0.89
N ASP A 386 -5.26 -17.44 -0.71
CA ASP A 386 -5.17 -18.03 0.62
C ASP A 386 -3.96 -17.54 1.40
N TYR A 387 -2.79 -17.41 0.75
CA TYR A 387 -1.59 -16.83 1.35
C TYR A 387 -1.83 -15.40 1.87
N VAL A 388 -2.44 -14.54 1.05
CA VAL A 388 -2.73 -13.14 1.40
C VAL A 388 -3.80 -13.06 2.50
N CYS A 389 -4.82 -13.91 2.42
CA CYS A 389 -5.98 -13.92 3.31
C CYS A 389 -5.84 -14.84 4.53
N ARG A 390 -4.61 -15.24 4.89
CA ARG A 390 -4.34 -16.06 6.08
C ARG A 390 -4.94 -15.49 7.37
N GLY A 391 -5.08 -14.17 7.48
CA GLY A 391 -5.73 -13.52 8.63
C GLY A 391 -7.19 -13.95 8.84
N LEU A 392 -7.90 -14.39 7.79
CA LEU A 392 -9.24 -14.99 7.95
C LEU A 392 -9.20 -16.25 8.82
N ARG A 393 -8.06 -16.93 8.93
CA ARG A 393 -7.88 -18.18 9.68
C ARG A 393 -7.34 -18.00 11.10
N GLY A 394 -6.96 -16.79 11.52
CA GLY A 394 -6.32 -16.52 12.82
C GLY A 394 -7.21 -16.81 14.04
N GLY A 395 -8.51 -17.00 13.81
CA GLY A 395 -9.47 -17.46 14.81
C GLY A 395 -10.01 -16.33 15.69
N SER A 396 -9.32 -15.20 15.78
CA SER A 396 -9.82 -13.98 16.44
C SER A 396 -10.74 -13.18 15.52
N VAL A 397 -11.70 -12.45 16.10
CA VAL A 397 -12.58 -11.56 15.34
C VAL A 397 -11.79 -10.42 14.68
N SER A 398 -10.70 -9.97 15.31
CA SER A 398 -9.88 -8.89 14.79
C SER A 398 -9.21 -9.29 13.49
N GLU A 399 -8.53 -10.43 13.46
CA GLU A 399 -7.82 -10.90 12.25
C GLU A 399 -8.81 -11.20 11.12
N PHE A 400 -9.96 -11.80 11.46
CA PHE A 400 -11.02 -12.09 10.50
C PHE A 400 -11.58 -10.80 9.88
N LEU A 401 -12.03 -9.84 10.71
CA LEU A 401 -12.64 -8.60 10.22
C LEU A 401 -11.64 -7.65 9.57
N THR A 402 -10.39 -7.59 10.04
CA THR A 402 -9.36 -6.81 9.35
C THR A 402 -9.09 -7.38 7.96
N SER A 403 -9.03 -8.71 7.82
CA SER A 403 -8.85 -9.35 6.50
C SER A 403 -10.06 -9.12 5.60
N LEU A 404 -11.28 -9.23 6.13
CA LEU A 404 -12.51 -8.96 5.39
C LEU A 404 -12.60 -7.49 4.95
N GLY A 405 -12.32 -6.55 5.85
CA GLY A 405 -12.27 -5.12 5.54
C GLY A 405 -11.21 -4.79 4.49
N TYR A 406 -10.06 -5.49 4.52
CA TYR A 406 -9.02 -5.34 3.50
C TYR A 406 -9.51 -5.84 2.13
N LEU A 407 -10.19 -6.99 2.08
CA LEU A 407 -10.79 -7.52 0.85
C LEU A 407 -11.82 -6.55 0.24
N VAL A 408 -12.64 -5.91 1.09
CA VAL A 408 -13.58 -4.87 0.64
C VAL A 408 -12.82 -3.64 0.12
N ALA A 409 -11.79 -3.17 0.82
CA ALA A 409 -11.00 -2.02 0.40
C ALA A 409 -10.29 -2.25 -0.94
N ILE A 410 -9.63 -3.40 -1.14
CA ILE A 410 -9.01 -3.72 -2.43
C ILE A 410 -10.05 -3.88 -3.54
N ALA A 411 -11.25 -4.41 -3.23
CA ALA A 411 -12.31 -4.52 -4.22
C ALA A 411 -12.78 -3.14 -4.69
N LEU A 412 -12.98 -2.20 -3.77
CA LEU A 412 -13.38 -0.82 -4.07
C LEU A 412 -12.33 -0.05 -4.88
N VAL A 413 -11.04 -0.32 -4.67
CA VAL A 413 -9.96 0.35 -5.41
C VAL A 413 -9.69 -0.32 -6.77
N LEU A 414 -9.69 -1.65 -6.84
CA LEU A 414 -9.16 -2.38 -7.99
C LEU A 414 -10.22 -2.87 -8.97
N VAL A 415 -11.41 -3.29 -8.50
CA VAL A 415 -12.45 -3.83 -9.40
C VAL A 415 -12.96 -2.76 -10.38
N PRO A 416 -13.19 -1.49 -9.98
CA PRO A 416 -13.56 -0.43 -10.90
C PRO A 416 -12.49 -0.12 -11.96
N ALA A 417 -11.22 -0.42 -11.67
CA ALA A 417 -10.09 -0.11 -12.56
C ALA A 417 -10.02 -1.11 -13.72
N GLY A 418 -10.46 -0.70 -14.90
CA GLY A 418 -10.43 -1.53 -16.11
C GLY A 418 -9.02 -1.80 -16.65
N LEU A 419 -8.08 -0.86 -16.44
CA LEU A 419 -6.69 -1.01 -16.86
C LEU A 419 -5.88 -1.81 -15.82
N VAL A 420 -5.17 -2.84 -16.29
CA VAL A 420 -4.19 -3.58 -15.47
C VAL A 420 -2.86 -2.84 -15.51
N GLU A 421 -2.60 -2.08 -14.45
CA GLU A 421 -1.35 -1.34 -14.27
C GLU A 421 -0.74 -1.68 -12.90
N PRO A 422 0.50 -2.21 -12.83
CA PRO A 422 1.08 -2.68 -11.56
C PRO A 422 1.15 -1.60 -10.48
N ARG A 423 1.20 -0.30 -10.84
CA ARG A 423 1.23 0.81 -9.88
C ARG A 423 -0.03 0.87 -9.01
N TYR A 424 -1.18 0.39 -9.50
CA TYR A 424 -2.43 0.34 -8.72
C TYR A 424 -2.32 -0.61 -7.53
N PHE A 425 -1.36 -1.55 -7.55
CA PHE A 425 -1.12 -2.49 -6.47
C PHE A 425 -0.21 -1.95 -5.35
N ILE A 426 0.42 -0.78 -5.53
CA ILE A 426 1.34 -0.20 -4.54
C ILE A 426 0.66 0.00 -3.17
N ALA A 427 -0.41 0.80 -3.12
CA ALA A 427 -1.10 1.08 -1.86
C ALA A 427 -1.72 -0.19 -1.23
N PRO A 428 -2.47 -1.05 -1.98
CA PRO A 428 -2.92 -2.33 -1.46
C PRO A 428 -1.82 -3.21 -0.88
N TYR A 429 -0.67 -3.29 -1.55
CA TYR A 429 0.47 -4.09 -1.10
C TYR A 429 1.09 -3.53 0.17
N VAL A 430 1.32 -2.21 0.24
CA VAL A 430 1.90 -1.56 1.42
C VAL A 430 0.98 -1.72 2.63
N VAL A 431 -0.33 -1.46 2.46
CA VAL A 431 -1.31 -1.64 3.54
C VAL A 431 -1.33 -3.09 4.01
N TRP A 432 -1.29 -4.06 3.10
CA TRP A 432 -1.15 -5.48 3.47
C TRP A 432 0.12 -5.77 4.27
N ARG A 433 1.29 -5.28 3.83
CA ARG A 433 2.56 -5.44 4.57
C ARG A 433 2.53 -4.80 5.95
N LEU A 434 1.81 -3.69 6.13
CA LEU A 434 1.67 -2.99 7.43
C LEU A 434 0.65 -3.63 8.37
N THR A 435 -0.38 -4.27 7.82
CA THR A 435 -1.48 -4.90 8.58
C THR A 435 -1.23 -6.36 8.91
N ARG A 436 -0.35 -7.03 8.17
CA ARG A 436 0.05 -8.42 8.44
C ARG A 436 0.60 -8.54 9.86
N PRO A 437 0.18 -9.54 10.66
CA PRO A 437 0.81 -9.84 11.93
C PRO A 437 2.31 -9.99 11.74
N ARG A 438 3.10 -9.39 12.64
CA ARG A 438 4.56 -9.58 12.66
C ARG A 438 4.85 -11.02 13.06
N ILE A 439 4.80 -11.93 12.08
CA ILE A 439 5.46 -13.22 12.22
C ILE A 439 6.92 -12.88 12.47
N ARG A 440 7.56 -13.56 13.43
CA ARG A 440 9.00 -13.44 13.67
C ARG A 440 9.70 -14.02 12.45
N GLU A 441 9.76 -13.23 11.38
CA GLU A 441 10.41 -13.59 10.13
C GLU A 441 11.89 -13.81 10.45
N GLU A 442 12.44 -14.89 9.93
CA GLU A 442 13.87 -15.11 9.97
C GLU A 442 14.54 -13.91 9.28
N ARG A 443 15.62 -13.40 9.88
CA ARG A 443 16.33 -12.22 9.34
C ARG A 443 16.75 -12.39 7.87
N SER A 444 16.87 -13.63 7.40
CA SER A 444 17.18 -13.97 6.00
C SER A 444 16.08 -13.58 5.02
N TYR A 445 14.79 -13.57 5.41
CA TYR A 445 13.69 -13.42 4.45
C TYR A 445 13.66 -12.02 3.82
N PRO A 446 13.71 -10.92 4.61
CA PRO A 446 13.78 -9.58 4.04
C PRO A 446 15.05 -9.33 3.22
N VAL A 447 16.18 -9.98 3.54
CA VAL A 447 17.44 -9.78 2.82
C VAL A 447 17.33 -10.32 1.40
N VAL A 448 16.78 -11.53 1.24
CA VAL A 448 16.53 -12.14 -0.08
C VAL A 448 15.53 -11.30 -0.88
N GLU A 449 14.45 -10.81 -0.23
CA GLU A 449 13.48 -9.91 -0.86
C GLU A 449 14.14 -8.63 -1.39
N VAL A 450 14.99 -7.97 -0.59
CA VAL A 450 15.71 -6.75 -1.01
C VAL A 450 16.66 -7.05 -2.16
N ALA A 451 17.40 -8.16 -2.11
CA ALA A 451 18.32 -8.53 -3.18
C ALA A 451 17.57 -8.82 -4.50
N MET A 452 16.45 -9.54 -4.43
CA MET A 452 15.59 -9.79 -5.59
C MET A 452 15.04 -8.49 -6.17
N ASN A 453 14.51 -7.61 -5.32
CA ASN A 453 14.00 -6.31 -5.74
C ASN A 453 15.10 -5.46 -6.39
N ALA A 454 16.30 -5.41 -5.80
CA ALA A 454 17.43 -4.69 -6.37
C ALA A 454 17.84 -5.23 -7.74
N PHE A 455 17.87 -6.56 -7.92
CA PHE A 455 18.13 -7.20 -9.21
C PHE A 455 17.06 -6.82 -10.25
N ILE A 456 15.78 -6.95 -9.91
CA ILE A 456 14.68 -6.58 -10.81
C ILE A 456 14.77 -5.10 -11.18
N ASN A 457 15.02 -4.21 -10.22
CA ASN A 457 15.18 -2.77 -10.46
C ASN A 457 16.35 -2.48 -11.40
N ALA A 458 17.51 -3.10 -11.19
CA ALA A 458 18.66 -2.94 -12.05
C ALA A 458 18.35 -3.39 -13.48
N VAL A 459 17.68 -4.53 -13.66
CA VAL A 459 17.24 -5.02 -14.97
C VAL A 459 16.22 -4.07 -15.60
N THR A 460 15.20 -3.63 -14.88
CA THR A 460 14.19 -2.70 -15.42
C THR A 460 14.80 -1.37 -15.84
N VAL A 461 15.68 -0.78 -15.03
CA VAL A 461 16.39 0.46 -15.37
C VAL A 461 17.30 0.25 -16.58
N HIS A 462 18.00 -0.89 -16.65
CA HIS A 462 18.84 -1.23 -17.79
C HIS A 462 18.02 -1.35 -19.08
N ILE A 463 16.88 -2.04 -19.05
CA ILE A 463 15.99 -2.14 -20.21
C ILE A 463 15.47 -0.75 -20.61
N PHE A 464 15.01 0.05 -19.65
CA PHE A 464 14.53 1.42 -19.91
C PHE A 464 15.59 2.29 -20.58
N ALA A 465 16.84 2.23 -20.10
CA ALA A 465 17.92 3.08 -20.58
C ALA A 465 18.49 2.63 -21.94
N PHE A 466 18.73 1.32 -22.12
CA PHE A 466 19.53 0.78 -23.22
C PHE A 466 18.76 0.06 -24.31
N TYR A 467 17.47 -0.24 -24.11
CA TYR A 467 16.62 -0.90 -25.12
C TYR A 467 15.45 -0.01 -25.56
N PRO A 468 15.71 1.21 -26.10
CA PRO A 468 14.65 2.03 -26.68
C PRO A 468 14.19 1.43 -28.00
N PHE A 469 12.95 1.75 -28.38
CA PHE A 469 12.36 1.28 -29.63
C PHE A 469 11.49 2.39 -30.25
N ARG A 470 11.09 2.22 -31.52
CA ARG A 470 10.30 3.20 -32.25
C ARG A 470 8.97 2.61 -32.70
N TRP A 471 7.96 3.46 -32.82
CA TRP A 471 6.67 3.10 -33.40
C TRP A 471 6.60 3.55 -34.84
N LEU A 472 5.87 2.80 -35.68
CA LEU A 472 5.59 3.23 -37.05
C LEU A 472 4.77 4.52 -37.10
N SER A 473 3.86 4.73 -36.13
CA SER A 473 3.05 5.95 -36.02
C SER A 473 3.79 7.14 -35.40
N GLN A 474 4.90 6.89 -34.70
CA GLN A 474 5.76 7.94 -34.13
C GLN A 474 7.25 7.60 -34.41
N PRO A 475 7.68 7.63 -35.68
CA PRO A 475 9.01 7.13 -36.06
C PRO A 475 10.17 8.01 -35.59
N PHE A 476 9.87 9.22 -35.11
CA PHE A 476 10.84 10.21 -34.64
C PHE A 476 10.92 10.31 -33.11
N THR A 477 10.14 9.54 -32.36
CA THR A 477 10.19 9.52 -30.89
C THR A 477 10.66 8.16 -30.39
N TRP A 478 11.64 8.17 -29.49
CA TRP A 478 12.07 6.95 -28.81
C TRP A 478 11.08 6.61 -27.70
N GLN A 479 10.62 5.37 -27.70
CA GLN A 479 9.81 4.76 -26.65
C GLN A 479 10.70 3.84 -25.80
N ARG A 480 10.36 3.68 -24.53
CA ARG A 480 11.16 2.94 -23.54
C ARG A 480 10.28 2.03 -22.68
N PHE A 481 10.80 0.85 -22.33
CA PHE A 481 10.03 -0.08 -21.53
C PHE A 481 9.89 0.36 -20.07
N MET A 482 8.70 0.21 -19.51
CA MET A 482 8.41 0.45 -18.10
C MET A 482 7.39 -0.56 -17.55
N TRP A 483 7.09 -0.43 -16.25
CA TRP A 483 6.17 -1.31 -15.53
C TRP A 483 4.74 -1.27 -16.04
#